data_AF-A0AAV4S889-F1
#
_entry.id   AF-A0AAV4S889-F1
#
_cell.length_a   1.000
_cell.length_b   1.000
_cell.length_c   1.000
_cell.angle_alpha   90.00
_cell.angle_beta   90.00
_cell.angle_gamma   90.00
#
_symmetry.space_group_name_H-M   'P 1'
#
loop_
_entity.id
_entity.type
_entity.pdbx_description
1 polymer ?
#
loop_
_entity_poly.entity_id
_entity_poly.type
_entity_poly.pdbx_seq_one_letter_code
_entity_poly.pdbx_strand_id
1 'polypeptide(L)'
;MSGTIIELVDLCRTLSSIVKMGGFVLLFYKNGVNQAEKFLNVLHQQEMPPQPKITLEKRIREENLEIVSRINDPFCGIACLLQKKVALTSHVILKVSGESYSWVEQVRGNCTKTSMREYGLWHKMDRPMESPDL
;
A
#
# COMPACT_ATOMS: atom_id res chain seq x y z
N MET A 1 -2.56 14.99 16.08
CA MET A 1 -3.60 14.02 16.46
C MET A 1 -2.92 12.92 17.26
N SER A 2 -3.04 12.99 18.58
CA SER A 2 -2.43 12.03 19.50
C SER A 2 -3.44 10.92 19.76
N GLY A 3 -3.40 9.89 18.91
CA GLY A 3 -4.36 8.79 18.96
C GLY A 3 -3.96 7.75 20.00
N THR A 4 -4.84 7.50 20.98
CA THR A 4 -4.78 6.25 21.75
C THR A 4 -4.84 5.04 20.80
N ILE A 5 -4.41 3.87 21.27
CA ILE A 5 -4.49 2.66 20.43
C ILE A 5 -5.93 2.34 20.00
N ILE A 6 -6.91 2.76 20.78
CA ILE A 6 -8.34 2.63 20.50
C ILE A 6 -8.70 3.49 19.29
N GLU A 7 -8.33 4.77 19.28
CA GLU A 7 -8.57 5.67 18.14
C GLU A 7 -7.89 5.17 16.87
N LEU A 8 -6.70 4.58 16.98
CA LEU A 8 -6.02 3.99 15.82
C LEU A 8 -6.80 2.81 15.25
N VAL A 9 -7.34 1.94 16.10
CA VAL A 9 -8.17 0.80 15.70
C VAL A 9 -9.46 1.29 15.03
N ASP A 10 -10.14 2.26 15.65
CA ASP A 10 -11.37 2.82 15.11
C ASP A 10 -11.12 3.52 13.76
N LEU A 11 -10.01 4.26 13.63
CA LEU A 11 -9.58 4.84 12.36
C LEU A 11 -9.39 3.75 11.30
N CYS A 12 -8.62 2.70 11.58
CA CYS A 12 -8.40 1.62 10.62
C CYS A 12 -9.71 0.94 10.18
N ARG A 13 -10.62 0.70 11.14
CA ARG A 13 -11.94 0.12 10.88
C ARG A 13 -12.81 1.03 10.01
N THR A 14 -12.85 2.33 10.32
CA THR A 14 -13.57 3.32 9.51
C THR A 14 -12.99 3.42 8.11
N LEU A 15 -11.67 3.45 7.96
CA LEU A 15 -11.03 3.46 6.64
C LEU A 15 -11.40 2.19 5.84
N SER A 16 -11.38 1.01 6.48
CA SER A 16 -11.76 -0.24 5.82
C SER A 16 -13.21 -0.28 5.36
N SER A 17 -14.13 0.37 6.08
CA SER A 17 -15.55 0.41 5.73
C SER A 17 -15.86 1.36 4.57
N ILE A 18 -15.14 2.49 4.45
CA ILE A 18 -15.36 3.48 3.39
C ILE A 18 -14.62 3.16 2.09
N VAL A 19 -13.48 2.45 2.17
CA VAL A 19 -12.70 2.10 0.98
C VAL A 19 -13.41 1.03 0.18
N LYS A 20 -13.81 1.39 -1.04
CA LYS A 20 -14.38 0.46 -2.03
C LYS A 20 -13.30 -0.48 -2.58
N MET A 21 -13.73 -1.62 -3.14
CA MET A 21 -12.81 -2.52 -3.85
C MET A 21 -12.10 -1.77 -4.99
N GLY A 22 -10.78 -1.90 -5.07
CA GLY A 22 -9.94 -1.15 -6.01
C GLY A 22 -9.72 0.33 -5.66
N GLY A 23 -10.34 0.84 -4.60
CA GLY A 23 -10.15 2.21 -4.11
C GLY A 23 -8.92 2.36 -3.24
N PHE A 24 -8.43 3.60 -3.12
CA PHE A 24 -7.25 3.95 -2.34
C PHE A 24 -7.56 5.03 -1.31
N VAL A 25 -6.83 5.01 -0.19
CA VAL A 25 -6.82 6.07 0.81
C VAL A 25 -5.38 6.45 1.13
N LEU A 26 -5.13 7.74 1.23
CA LEU A 26 -3.86 8.26 1.75
C LEU A 26 -3.99 8.52 3.25
N LEU A 27 -3.19 7.82 4.04
CA LEU A 27 -3.11 8.01 5.49
C LEU A 27 -1.77 8.67 5.84
N PHE A 28 -1.82 9.86 6.43
CA PHE A 28 -0.64 10.46 7.06
C PHE A 28 -0.59 10.07 8.53
N TYR A 29 0.57 9.62 8.97
CA TYR A 29 0.77 9.10 10.31
C TYR A 29 2.12 9.55 10.87
N LYS A 30 2.14 9.96 12.14
CA LYS A 30 3.37 10.38 12.82
C LYS A 30 3.91 9.24 13.69
N ASN A 31 5.09 8.72 13.34
CA ASN A 31 5.68 7.51 13.93
C ASN A 31 6.63 7.78 15.11
N GLY A 32 6.91 9.04 15.40
CA GLY A 32 7.94 9.46 16.35
C GLY A 32 7.82 10.96 16.64
N VAL A 33 8.63 11.42 17.59
CA VAL A 33 8.71 12.84 17.99
C VAL A 33 10.07 13.36 17.57
N ASN A 34 10.11 14.46 16.82
CA ASN A 34 11.37 15.08 16.43
C ASN A 34 11.95 15.95 17.57
N GLN A 35 13.16 16.48 17.41
CA GLN A 35 13.82 17.24 18.49
C GLN A 35 13.08 18.53 18.88
N ALA A 36 12.52 19.25 17.91
CA ALA A 36 11.75 20.46 18.17
C ALA A 36 10.48 20.15 18.97
N GLU A 37 9.80 19.06 18.63
CA GLU A 37 8.60 18.60 19.34
C GLU A 37 8.92 18.08 20.74
N LYS A 38 10.06 17.39 20.92
CA LYS A 38 10.54 17.01 22.25
C LYS A 38 10.75 18.23 23.13
N PHE A 39 11.38 19.28 22.59
CA PHE A 39 11.58 20.53 23.31
C PHE A 39 10.25 21.18 23.71
N LEU A 40 9.28 21.24 22.79
CA LEU A 40 7.94 21.76 23.08
C LEU A 40 7.20 20.92 24.14
N ASN A 41 7.29 19.59 24.07
CA ASN A 41 6.67 18.70 25.05
C ASN A 41 7.22 18.93 26.47
N VAL A 42 8.53 19.16 26.61
CA VAL A 42 9.17 19.50 27.90
C VAL A 42 8.63 20.83 28.45
N LEU A 43 8.48 21.85 27.59
CA LEU A 43 7.95 23.15 28.01
C LEU A 43 6.47 23.09 28.43
N HIS A 44 5.69 22.24 27.79
CA HIS A 44 4.24 22.16 28.00
C HIS A 44 3.80 21.03 28.96
N GLN A 45 4.74 20.22 29.48
CA GLN A 45 4.47 19.04 30.33
C GLN A 45 3.43 18.08 29.74
N GLN A 46 3.32 18.02 28.41
CA GLN A 46 2.42 17.12 27.71
C GLN A 46 3.26 16.07 26.98
N GLU A 47 3.16 14.83 27.44
CA GLU A 47 3.69 13.67 26.74
C GLU A 47 2.53 12.82 26.22
N MET A 48 2.21 12.94 24.93
CA MET A 48 1.45 11.89 24.24
C MET A 48 2.40 11.15 23.30
N PRO A 49 2.80 9.92 23.64
CA PRO A 49 3.73 9.16 22.82
C PRO A 49 3.06 8.75 21.49
N PRO A 50 3.71 8.96 20.34
CA PRO A 50 3.22 8.44 19.07
C PRO A 50 3.22 6.91 19.09
N GLN A 51 2.24 6.28 18.42
CA GLN A 51 2.27 4.82 18.29
C GLN A 51 3.43 4.39 17.37
N PRO A 52 4.13 3.30 17.68
CA PRO A 52 5.15 2.78 16.79
C PRO A 52 4.58 2.41 15.43
N LYS A 53 5.37 2.59 14.38
CA LYS A 53 5.04 2.16 13.01
C LYS A 53 4.58 0.70 12.95
N ILE A 54 5.22 -0.19 13.70
CA ILE A 54 4.89 -1.62 13.75
C ILE A 54 3.44 -1.84 14.20
N THR A 55 2.97 -1.05 15.17
CA THR A 55 1.59 -1.10 15.67
C THR A 55 0.61 -0.68 14.58
N LEU A 56 0.89 0.42 13.88
CA LEU A 56 0.08 0.88 12.74
C LEU A 56 -0.03 -0.19 11.66
N GLU A 57 1.10 -0.71 11.17
CA GLU A 57 1.13 -1.69 10.08
C GLU A 57 0.37 -2.98 10.45
N LYS A 58 0.46 -3.40 11.72
CA LYS A 58 -0.31 -4.53 12.25
C LYS A 58 -1.81 -4.25 12.20
N ARG A 59 -2.29 -3.10 12.70
CA ARG A 59 -3.72 -2.76 12.72
C ARG A 59 -4.32 -2.58 11.33
N ILE A 60 -3.59 -1.94 10.42
CA ILE A 60 -3.99 -1.84 9.01
C ILE A 60 -4.26 -3.23 8.42
N ARG A 61 -3.36 -4.18 8.65
CA ARG A 61 -3.49 -5.55 8.14
C ARG A 61 -4.66 -6.31 8.75
N GLU A 62 -4.90 -6.14 10.05
CA GLU A 62 -6.01 -6.77 10.78
C GLU A 62 -7.37 -6.30 10.24
N GLU A 63 -7.48 -5.04 9.79
CA GLU A 63 -8.70 -4.46 9.23
C GLU A 63 -8.81 -4.65 7.69
N ASN A 64 -8.14 -5.66 7.12
CA ASN A 64 -8.16 -5.98 5.67
C ASN A 64 -7.72 -4.85 4.75
N LEU A 65 -6.84 -3.97 5.22
CA LEU A 65 -6.15 -2.98 4.40
C LEU A 65 -4.71 -3.44 4.14
N GLU A 66 -4.16 -2.98 3.02
CA GLU A 66 -2.80 -3.22 2.58
C GLU A 66 -2.10 -1.90 2.28
N ILE A 67 -0.82 -1.79 2.65
CA ILE A 67 0.02 -0.65 2.31
C ILE A 67 0.65 -0.95 0.95
N VAL A 68 0.18 -0.27 -0.10
CA VAL A 68 0.70 -0.44 -1.46
C VAL A 68 1.92 0.44 -1.73
N SER A 69 2.04 1.56 -1.02
CA SER A 69 3.18 2.47 -1.10
C SER A 69 3.34 3.27 0.18
N ARG A 70 4.57 3.72 0.45
CA ARG A 70 4.91 4.54 1.60
C ARG A 70 6.00 5.56 1.29
N ILE A 71 5.88 6.74 1.87
CA ILE A 71 6.90 7.79 1.87
C ILE A 71 7.16 8.16 3.32
N ASN A 72 8.43 8.19 3.72
CA ASN A 72 8.82 8.67 5.06
C ASN A 72 9.34 10.10 4.92
N ASP A 73 8.89 10.98 5.80
CA ASP A 73 9.46 12.32 5.93
C ASP A 73 10.60 12.32 6.97
N PRO A 74 11.53 13.29 6.90
CA PRO A 74 12.65 13.38 7.85
C PRO A 74 12.23 13.81 9.26
N PHE A 75 10.97 14.19 9.48
CA PHE A 75 10.40 14.68 10.73
C PHE A 75 9.54 13.62 11.44
N CYS A 76 9.84 12.34 11.20
CA CYS A 76 9.16 11.19 11.80
C CYS A 76 7.70 11.02 11.37
N GLY A 77 7.30 11.54 10.22
CA GLY A 77 6.02 11.23 9.59
C GLY A 77 6.14 10.20 8.46
N ILE A 78 5.00 9.56 8.18
CA ILE A 78 4.84 8.55 7.15
C ILE A 78 3.54 8.86 6.42
N ALA A 79 3.61 8.95 5.09
CA ALA A 79 2.43 8.88 4.23
C ALA A 79 2.30 7.46 3.67
N CYS A 80 1.20 6.79 3.98
CA CYS A 80 0.87 5.45 3.51
C CYS A 80 -0.27 5.52 2.49
N LEU A 81 -0.06 4.94 1.31
CA LEU A 81 -1.15 4.66 0.38
C LEU A 81 -1.73 3.30 0.72
N LEU A 82 -3.00 3.28 1.12
CA LEU A 82 -3.73 2.11 1.57
C LEU A 82 -4.71 1.66 0.49
N GLN A 83 -4.85 0.34 0.34
CA GLN A 83 -5.85 -0.28 -0.51
C GLN A 83 -6.56 -1.39 0.27
N LYS A 84 -7.82 -1.67 -0.06
CA LYS A 84 -8.51 -2.84 0.49
C LYS A 84 -7.88 -4.11 -0.06
N LYS A 85 -7.55 -5.05 0.82
CA LYS A 85 -6.99 -6.34 0.43
C LYS A 85 -8.02 -7.08 -0.40
N VAL A 86 -7.71 -7.29 -1.68
CA VAL A 86 -8.55 -8.09 -2.57
C VAL A 86 -8.06 -9.53 -2.48
N ALA A 87 -8.96 -10.46 -2.18
CA ALA A 87 -8.66 -11.87 -2.39
C ALA A 87 -8.51 -12.07 -3.90
N LEU A 88 -7.27 -12.19 -4.35
CA LEU A 88 -6.94 -12.40 -5.75
C LEU A 88 -7.72 -13.63 -6.25
N THR A 89 -8.68 -13.42 -7.15
CA THR A 89 -9.21 -14.50 -7.99
C THR A 89 -8.09 -15.02 -8.88
N SER A 90 -8.23 -16.22 -9.42
CA SER A 90 -7.27 -16.87 -10.33
C SER A 90 -6.59 -15.88 -11.29
N HIS A 91 -5.26 -15.75 -11.19
CA HIS A 91 -4.47 -14.88 -12.07
C HIS A 91 -3.93 -15.69 -13.25
N VAL A 92 -4.10 -15.17 -14.47
CA VAL A 92 -3.44 -15.72 -15.66
C VAL A 92 -2.22 -14.87 -15.96
N ILE A 93 -1.06 -15.45 -15.70
CA ILE A 93 0.23 -14.85 -16.06
C ILE A 93 0.47 -15.18 -17.53
N LEU A 94 0.55 -14.15 -18.38
CA LEU A 94 0.92 -14.32 -19.78
C LEU A 94 2.37 -13.90 -19.98
N LYS A 95 3.18 -14.82 -20.51
CA LYS A 95 4.56 -14.53 -20.87
C LYS A 95 4.57 -13.76 -22.20
N VAL A 96 4.99 -12.51 -22.15
CA VAL A 96 5.23 -11.68 -23.34
C VAL A 96 6.67 -11.92 -23.79
N SER A 97 6.85 -12.75 -24.81
CA SER A 97 8.17 -13.03 -25.38
C SER A 97 8.09 -13.29 -26.88
N GLY A 98 9.12 -12.88 -27.61
CA GLY A 98 9.29 -13.14 -29.04
C GLY A 98 8.77 -12.01 -29.94
N GLU A 99 9.40 -11.88 -31.11
CA GLU A 99 9.11 -10.85 -32.12
C GLU A 99 7.85 -11.14 -32.94
N SER A 100 7.29 -12.34 -32.84
CA SER A 100 6.13 -12.78 -33.63
C SER A 100 4.78 -12.29 -33.07
N TYR A 101 4.78 -11.60 -31.92
CA TYR A 101 3.57 -11.07 -31.25
C TYR A 101 2.43 -12.10 -31.04
N SER A 102 2.71 -13.41 -31.06
CA SER A 102 1.70 -14.47 -30.93
C SER A 102 0.96 -14.44 -29.59
N TRP A 103 1.58 -13.86 -28.56
CA TRP A 103 0.96 -13.59 -27.26
C TRP A 103 -0.27 -12.67 -27.37
N VAL A 104 -0.36 -11.80 -28.40
CA VAL A 104 -1.50 -10.91 -28.63
C VAL A 104 -2.77 -11.70 -28.91
N GLU A 105 -2.68 -12.76 -29.70
CA GLU A 105 -3.83 -13.63 -30.01
C GLU A 105 -4.29 -14.42 -28.77
N GLN A 106 -3.35 -14.82 -27.90
CA GLN A 106 -3.66 -15.45 -26.61
C GLN A 106 -4.36 -14.47 -25.66
N VAL A 107 -3.90 -13.21 -25.59
CA VAL A 107 -4.60 -12.14 -24.85
C VAL A 107 -6.01 -11.95 -25.40
N ARG A 108 -6.16 -11.81 -26.72
CA ARG A 108 -7.47 -11.59 -27.37
C ARG A 108 -8.45 -12.73 -27.10
N GLY A 109 -7.97 -13.97 -27.15
CA GLY A 109 -8.77 -15.16 -26.84
C GLY A 109 -9.20 -15.24 -25.37
N ASN A 110 -8.33 -14.81 -24.45
CA ASN A 110 -8.64 -14.83 -23.01
C ASN A 110 -9.59 -13.69 -22.60
N CYS A 111 -9.48 -12.51 -23.22
CA CYS A 111 -10.39 -11.39 -22.98
C CYS A 111 -11.81 -11.61 -23.52
N THR A 112 -12.00 -12.49 -24.51
CA THR A 112 -13.31 -12.74 -25.13
C THR A 112 -14.10 -13.87 -24.47
N LYS A 113 -13.46 -14.78 -23.73
CA LYS A 113 -14.10 -15.96 -23.12
C LYS A 113 -14.60 -15.76 -21.69
N THR A 114 -14.16 -14.72 -21.00
CA THR A 114 -14.44 -14.58 -19.57
C THR A 114 -14.79 -13.14 -19.22
N SER A 115 -15.84 -12.96 -18.41
CA SER A 115 -16.20 -11.66 -17.83
C SER A 115 -14.94 -11.04 -17.20
N MET A 116 -14.53 -9.87 -17.71
CA MET A 116 -13.31 -9.12 -17.32
C MET A 116 -13.14 -8.89 -15.80
N ARG A 117 -14.13 -9.24 -14.97
CA ARG A 117 -14.09 -9.10 -13.51
C ARG A 117 -13.13 -10.08 -12.81
N GLU A 118 -12.65 -11.13 -13.48
CA GLU A 118 -11.92 -12.21 -12.80
C GLU A 118 -10.39 -12.23 -13.02
N TYR A 119 -9.84 -11.42 -13.92
CA TYR A 119 -8.42 -11.51 -14.31
C TYR A 119 -7.66 -10.19 -14.17
N GLY A 120 -6.59 -10.21 -13.37
CA GLY A 120 -5.49 -9.27 -13.50
C GLY A 120 -4.51 -9.77 -14.58
N LEU A 121 -4.32 -9.00 -15.65
CA LEU A 121 -3.26 -9.24 -16.63
C LEU A 121 -1.96 -8.62 -16.12
N TRP A 122 -0.98 -9.46 -15.80
CA TRP A 122 0.34 -9.02 -15.36
C TRP A 122 1.34 -9.15 -16.49
N HIS A 123 1.87 -8.02 -16.93
CA HIS A 123 2.94 -7.96 -17.92
C HIS A 123 4.29 -7.98 -17.21
N LYS A 124 5.04 -9.07 -17.38
CA LYS A 124 6.45 -9.14 -16.97
C LYS A 124 7.33 -8.78 -18.15
N MET A 125 7.87 -7.56 -18.17
CA MET A 125 8.99 -7.23 -19.06
C MET A 125 10.27 -7.65 -18.35
N ASP A 126 10.88 -8.74 -18.80
CA ASP A 126 12.26 -9.05 -18.45
C ASP A 126 13.14 -8.00 -19.17
N ARG A 127 13.51 -6.93 -18.47
CA ARG A 127 14.57 -6.05 -18.99
C ARG A 127 15.88 -6.83 -18.94
N PRO A 128 16.66 -6.91 -20.02
CA PRO A 128 18.05 -7.31 -19.87
C PRO A 128 18.72 -6.34 -18.90
N MET A 129 19.39 -6.87 -17.88
CA MET A 129 20.40 -6.10 -17.15
C MET A 129 21.46 -5.76 -18.18
N GLU A 130 21.42 -4.56 -18.72
CA GLU A 130 22.63 -3.95 -19.28
C GLU A 130 23.58 -3.81 -18.09
N SER A 131 24.67 -4.59 -18.13
CA SER A 131 25.82 -4.37 -17.29
C SER A 131 26.24 -2.91 -17.44
N PRO A 132 26.55 -2.19 -16.35
CA PRO A 132 27.26 -0.93 -16.48
C PRO A 132 28.64 -1.28 -17.04
N ASP A 133 28.79 -1.14 -18.36
CA ASP A 133 30.09 -1.19 -19.00
C ASP A 133 30.88 0.06 -18.58
N LEU A 134 31.98 -0.22 -17.86
CA LEU A 134 33.20 0.57 -17.65
C LEU A 134 33.12 1.85 -16.79
#